data_AF-A0A7D5S088-F1
#
_entry.id   AF-A0A7D5S088-F1
#
_cell.length_a   1.000
_cell.length_b   1.000
_cell.length_c   1.000
_cell.angle_alpha   90.00
_cell.angle_beta   90.00
_cell.angle_gamma   90.00
#
_symmetry.space_group_name_H-M   'P 1'
#
loop_
_entity.id
_entity.type
_entity.pdbx_description
1 polymer ?
#
loop_
_entity_poly.entity_id
_entity_poly.type
_entity_poly.pdbx_seq_one_letter_code
_entity_poly.pdbx_strand_id
1 'polypeptide(L)' 'MPSRIQVRRDIAENWISENPVLALGEIGYETDFVKCKFGDGVSVWTELPMLSKPRSRRKKRQSLLASNQALR' A
#
# COMPACT_ATOMS: atom_id res chain seq x y z
N MET A 1 -9.59 4.25 32.53
CA MET A 1 -10.49 4.21 31.35
C MET A 1 -9.66 3.96 30.11
N PRO A 2 -10.00 3.02 29.22
CA PRO A 2 -9.30 2.84 27.96
C PRO A 2 -9.74 3.89 26.93
N SER A 3 -8.78 4.53 26.26
CA SER A 3 -9.05 5.43 25.13
C SER A 3 -8.99 4.66 23.82
N ARG A 4 -9.98 4.89 22.94
CA ARG A 4 -10.00 4.33 21.58
C ARG A 4 -9.66 5.42 20.57
N ILE A 5 -8.60 5.21 19.81
CA ILE A 5 -8.25 6.07 18.68
C ILE A 5 -8.91 5.51 17.43
N GLN A 6 -9.57 6.38 16.65
CA GLN A 6 -10.13 6.06 15.35
C GLN A 6 -9.57 7.03 14.33
N VAL A 7 -9.23 6.51 13.15
CA VAL A 7 -8.78 7.29 12.00
C VAL A 7 -9.95 7.55 11.06
N ARG A 8 -9.81 8.51 10.15
CA ARG A 8 -10.78 8.70 9.06
C ARG A 8 -10.87 7.40 8.25
N ARG A 9 -12.09 6.92 8.03
CA ARG A 9 -12.38 5.64 7.38
C ARG A 9 -13.71 5.68 6.65
N ASP A 10 -13.73 5.10 5.46
CA ASP A 10 -14.88 5.14 4.54
C ASP A 10 -14.75 4.03 3.49
N ILE A 11 -15.81 3.84 2.69
CA ILE A 11 -15.78 2.99 1.49
C ILE A 11 -15.01 3.67 0.35
N ALA A 12 -14.53 2.89 -0.63
CA ALA A 12 -13.75 3.42 -1.75
C ALA A 12 -14.47 4.53 -2.52
N GLU A 13 -15.78 4.39 -2.72
CA GLU A 13 -16.60 5.39 -3.45
C GLU A 13 -16.58 6.76 -2.77
N ASN A 14 -16.80 6.81 -1.45
CA ASN A 14 -16.75 8.05 -0.66
C ASN A 14 -15.35 8.68 -0.70
N TRP A 15 -14.29 7.86 -0.60
CA TRP A 15 -12.93 8.35 -0.69
C TRP A 15 -12.59 8.94 -2.04
N ILE A 16 -13.07 8.35 -3.14
CA ILE A 16 -12.88 8.86 -4.51
C ILE A 16 -13.70 10.14 -4.73
N SER A 17 -14.92 10.20 -4.20
CA SER A 17 -15.79 11.38 -4.31
C SER A 17 -15.23 12.60 -3.56
N GLU A 18 -14.79 12.41 -2.31
CA GLU A 18 -14.23 13.48 -1.49
C GLU A 18 -12.79 13.85 -1.90
N ASN A 19 -12.03 12.85 -2.37
CA ASN A 19 -10.63 12.92 -2.78
C ASN A 19 -9.74 13.90 -1.96
N PRO A 20 -9.71 13.80 -0.62
CA PRO A 20 -9.02 14.79 0.20
C PRO A 20 -7.49 14.64 0.12
N VAL A 21 -6.78 15.74 0.39
CA VAL A 21 -5.35 15.70 0.74
C VAL A 21 -5.24 15.39 2.23
N LEU A 22 -4.63 14.26 2.56
CA LEU A 22 -4.36 13.86 3.94
C LEU A 22 -3.07 14.53 4.44
N ALA A 23 -3.04 14.97 5.69
CA ALA A 23 -1.87 15.59 6.27
C ALA A 23 -0.67 14.62 6.30
N LEU A 24 0.55 15.16 6.40
CA LEU A 24 1.76 14.34 6.43
C LEU A 24 1.70 13.34 7.60
N GLY A 25 1.73 12.04 7.26
CA GLY A 25 1.64 10.95 8.22
C GLY A 25 0.22 10.59 8.70
N GLU A 26 -0.81 11.30 8.23
CA GLU A 26 -2.20 10.95 8.53
C GLU A 26 -2.59 9.62 7.86
N ILE A 27 -3.29 8.76 8.59
CA ILE A 27 -3.74 7.46 8.11
C ILE A 27 -5.18 7.57 7.60
N GLY A 28 -5.41 7.12 6.38
CA GLY A 28 -6.76 6.87 5.86
C GLY A 28 -7.00 5.38 5.64
N TYR A 29 -8.21 4.92 5.97
CA TYR A 29 -8.61 3.52 5.86
C TYR A 29 -9.81 3.32 4.94
N GLU A 30 -9.68 2.40 3.99
CA GLU A 30 -10.71 1.98 3.05
C GLU A 30 -11.37 0.69 3.58
N THR A 31 -12.64 0.76 3.98
CA THR A 31 -13.31 -0.29 4.78
C THR A 31 -13.73 -1.51 3.96
N ASP A 32 -14.09 -1.32 2.69
CA ASP A 32 -14.55 -2.35 1.76
C ASP A 32 -13.39 -3.18 1.18
N PHE A 33 -12.28 -2.54 0.84
CA PHE A 33 -11.10 -3.24 0.30
C PHE A 33 -9.98 -3.49 1.31
N VAL A 34 -10.15 -3.06 2.56
CA VAL A 34 -9.16 -3.27 3.64
C VAL A 34 -7.79 -2.72 3.23
N LYS A 35 -7.78 -1.48 2.74
CA LYS A 35 -6.55 -0.78 2.34
C LYS A 35 -6.26 0.37 3.30
N CYS A 36 -4.99 0.57 3.61
CA CYS A 36 -4.51 1.75 4.29
C CYS A 36 -3.67 2.59 3.33
N LYS A 37 -3.79 3.91 3.41
CA LYS A 37 -2.86 4.86 2.79
C LYS A 37 -2.40 5.88 3.82
N PHE A 38 -1.26 6.51 3.54
CA PHE A 38 -0.69 7.56 4.38
C PHE A 38 -0.62 8.86 3.59
N GLY A 39 -1.06 9.96 4.19
CA GLY A 39 -0.90 11.29 3.62
C GLY A 39 0.56 11.71 3.58
N ASP A 40 0.92 12.41 2.51
CA ASP A 40 2.18 13.12 2.34
C ASP A 40 2.00 14.64 2.54
N GLY A 41 0.77 15.10 2.82
CA GLY A 41 0.43 16.50 2.99
C GLY A 41 0.21 17.28 1.69
N VAL A 42 0.30 16.63 0.53
CA VAL A 42 0.24 17.30 -0.79
C VAL A 42 -0.64 16.55 -1.79
N SER A 43 -0.46 15.24 -1.92
CA SER A 43 -1.17 14.41 -2.88
C SER A 43 -2.59 14.09 -2.42
N VAL A 44 -3.53 14.05 -3.37
CA VAL A 44 -4.91 13.63 -3.11
C VAL A 44 -5.02 12.12 -2.91
N TRP A 45 -6.07 11.66 -2.22
CA TRP A 45 -6.27 10.24 -1.89
C TRP A 45 -6.07 9.27 -3.06
N THR A 46 -6.56 9.61 -4.26
CA THR A 46 -6.45 8.75 -5.45
C THR A 46 -5.01 8.55 -5.92
N GLU A 47 -4.12 9.50 -5.64
CA GLU A 47 -2.71 9.47 -6.03
C GLU A 47 -1.82 8.80 -4.97
N LEU A 48 -2.30 8.72 -3.74
CA LEU A 48 -1.53 8.10 -2.65
C LEU A 48 -1.34 6.60 -2.88
N PRO A 49 -0.12 6.08 -2.63
CA PRO A 49 0.14 4.65 -2.71
C PRO A 49 -0.55 3.90 -1.56
N MET A 50 -1.09 2.73 -1.85
CA MET A 50 -1.58 1.82 -0.82
C MET A 50 -0.42 1.15 -0.07
N LEU A 51 -0.60 0.97 1.24
CA LEU A 51 0.28 0.15 2.04
C LEU A 51 0.19 -1.30 1.54
N SER A 52 1.26 -1.74 0.88
CA SER A 52 1.36 -3.09 0.30
C SER A 52 2.62 -3.78 0.77
N LYS A 53 2.62 -5.12 0.74
CA LYS A 53 3.79 -5.91 1.14
C LYS A 53 4.99 -5.52 0.27
N PRO A 54 6.19 -5.37 0.84
CA PRO A 54 7.38 -5.07 0.06
C PRO A 54 7.59 -6.17 -0.99
N ARG A 55 7.81 -5.77 -2.24
CA ARG A 55 8.06 -6.71 -3.34
C ARG A 55 9.34 -7.48 -3.04
N SER A 56 9.23 -8.80 -2.85
CA SER A 56 10.38 -9.68 -2.65
C SER A 56 11.36 -9.54 -3.82
N ARG A 57 12.60 -9.14 -3.53
CA ARG A 57 13.69 -9.10 -4.52
C ARG A 57 14.14 -10.52 -4.83
N ARG A 58 13.54 -11.17 -5.83
CA ARG A 58 13.98 -12.50 -6.29
C ARG A 58 15.40 -12.40 -6.87
N LYS A 59 16.42 -12.88 -6.14
CA LYS A 59 17.81 -12.95 -6.64
C LYS A 59 17.87 -13.91 -7.85
N LYS A 60 18.29 -13.39 -9.00
CA LYS A 60 18.45 -14.09 -10.30
C LYS A 60 19.63 -15.09 -10.28
N ARG A 61 19.71 -16.01 -9.30
CA ARG A 61 20.77 -17.04 -9.20
C ARG A 61 20.34 -18.44 -9.64
N GLN A 62 19.06 -18.67 -9.88
CA GLN A 62 18.54 -19.99 -10.23
C GLN A 62 18.66 -20.34 -11.73
N SER A 63 19.10 -19.42 -12.59
CA SER A 63 19.19 -19.67 -14.04
C SER A 63 20.55 -20.17 -14.53
N LEU A 64 21.62 -20.13 -13.71
CA LEU A 64 22.96 -20.59 -14.14
C LEU A 64 23.23 -22.08 -13.86
N LEU A 65 22.47 -22.70 -12.95
CA LEU A 65 22.65 -24.11 -12.62
C LEU A 65 21.95 -25.04 -13.64
N ALA A 66 20.86 -24.56 -14.27
CA ALA A 66 20.13 -25.30 -15.30
C ALA A 66 20.87 -25.34 -16.65
N SER A 67 21.74 -24.36 -16.93
CA SER A 67 22.49 -24.30 -18.20
C SER A 67 23.68 -25.26 -18.23
N ASN A 68 24.31 -25.53 -17.08
CA ASN A 68 25.54 -26.34 -17.01
C ASN A 68 25.30 -27.83 -16.76
N GLN A 69 24.04 -28.25 -16.63
CA GLN A 69 23.68 -29.66 -16.47
C GLN A 69 23.24 -30.32 -17.79
N ALA A 70 23.16 -29.55 -18.89
CA ALA A 70 22.82 -30.02 -20.22
C ALA A 70 24.05 -30.21 -21.15
N LEU A 71 25.27 -30.13 -20.61
CA LEU A 71 26.53 -30.30 -21.36
C LEU A 71 27.37 -31.50 -20.86
N ARG A 72 26.72 -32.52 -20.30
CA ARG A 72 27.34 -33.83 -20.03
C ARG A 72 26.49 -34.93 -20.63
#